data_AF-A0A7X9ZV65-F1
#
_entry.id   AF-A0A7X9ZV65-F1
#
_cell.length_a   1.000
_cell.length_b   1.000
_cell.length_c   1.000
_cell.angle_alpha   90.00
_cell.angle_beta   90.00
_cell.angle_gamma   90.00
#
_symmetry.space_group_name_H-M   'P 1'
#
loop_
_entity.id
_entity.type
_entity.pdbx_description
1 polymer ?
#
loop_
_entity_poly.entity_id
_entity_poly.type
_entity_poly.pdbx_seq_one_letter_code
_entity_poly.pdbx_strand_id
1 'polypeptide(L)'
;MYFQLTGTHIRLLGSMHLFPATSRRTPPWIAEAYDWADALVFESDPATILPYLKAVAQPGAALLRPLMRDDAWTQLQALWPVDGPLAPLEALRPWAALVVAPTLLQQVVEGVEPRMLRSANAQAKPYRYLETAQDVAEALESIPLEALAAALDLLMADRGEPQRTLERMHAAWLDGDLQALQRIAVESPAFNLPGIRRAILDLRNRVWAERVGEWSDASERTLVVVGALHLCGPGNLLDCLGRPVTAVF
;
A
#
# COMPACT_ATOMS: atom_id res chain seq x y z
N MET A 1 -6.42 -0.57 15.42
CA MET A 1 -5.64 -1.40 14.46
C MET A 1 -4.20 -1.52 14.89
N TYR A 2 -3.99 -1.99 16.11
CA TYR A 2 -2.69 -2.03 16.76
C TYR A 2 -2.66 -3.27 17.65
N PHE A 3 -1.77 -4.19 17.33
CA PHE A 3 -1.80 -5.55 17.85
C PHE A 3 -0.46 -5.95 18.43
N GLN A 4 -0.48 -6.63 19.56
CA GLN A 4 0.66 -7.31 20.15
C GLN A 4 0.71 -8.75 19.64
N LEU A 5 1.86 -9.14 19.07
CA LEU A 5 2.14 -10.52 18.74
C LEU A 5 2.48 -11.27 20.05
N THR A 6 1.71 -12.31 20.37
CA THR A 6 1.79 -12.95 21.70
C THR A 6 3.13 -13.64 21.88
N GLY A 7 3.76 -13.40 23.05
CA GLY A 7 5.04 -14.01 23.40
C GLY A 7 6.26 -13.39 22.71
N THR A 8 6.12 -12.21 22.09
CA THR A 8 7.24 -11.48 21.46
C THR A 8 7.26 -10.02 21.90
N HIS A 9 8.30 -9.28 21.53
CA HIS A 9 8.37 -7.83 21.66
C HIS A 9 7.98 -7.11 20.36
N ILE A 10 7.08 -7.71 19.57
CA ILE A 10 6.65 -7.16 18.27
C ILE A 10 5.20 -6.70 18.37
N ARG A 11 4.95 -5.47 17.91
CA ARG A 11 3.60 -4.99 17.66
C ARG A 11 3.40 -4.64 16.19
N LEU A 12 2.21 -4.91 15.68
CA LEU A 12 1.78 -4.59 14.32
C LEU A 12 0.81 -3.42 14.33
N LEU A 13 1.01 -2.48 13.41
CA LEU A 13 0.21 -1.28 13.26
C LEU A 13 -0.30 -1.16 11.83
N GLY A 14 -1.62 -1.04 11.70
CA GLY A 14 -2.30 -0.81 10.42
C GLY A 14 -2.29 0.67 10.05
N SER A 15 -1.53 1.07 9.04
CA SER A 15 -1.39 2.46 8.59
C SER A 15 -2.25 2.79 7.36
N MET A 16 -2.31 4.07 7.01
CA MET A 16 -2.63 4.50 5.65
C MET A 16 -1.48 5.36 5.13
N HIS A 17 -1.01 5.08 3.92
CA HIS A 17 0.07 5.83 3.27
C HIS A 17 -0.30 7.29 2.98
N LEU A 18 -1.57 7.53 2.66
CA LEU A 18 -2.12 8.83 2.28
C LEU A 18 -3.44 9.07 3.02
N PHE A 19 -3.70 10.32 3.37
CA PHE A 19 -4.98 10.78 3.89
C PHE A 19 -5.67 11.71 2.89
N PRO A 20 -7.00 11.83 2.93
CA PRO A 20 -7.69 12.88 2.19
C PRO A 20 -7.22 14.25 2.67
N ALA A 21 -7.03 15.21 1.76
CA ALA A 21 -6.53 16.54 2.09
C ALA A 21 -7.40 17.30 3.12
N THR A 22 -8.67 16.92 3.25
CA THR A 22 -9.64 17.46 4.20
C THR A 22 -9.38 17.07 5.66
N SER A 23 -8.53 16.07 5.93
CA SER A 23 -8.23 15.64 7.29
C SER A 23 -6.81 15.11 7.46
N ARG A 24 -6.12 15.60 8.49
CA ARG A 24 -4.80 15.11 8.91
C ARG A 24 -4.83 14.30 10.20
N ARG A 25 -6.04 14.01 10.71
CA ARG A 25 -6.24 13.34 11.99
C ARG A 25 -5.61 11.96 11.98
N THR A 26 -5.07 11.58 13.11
CA THR A 26 -4.58 10.23 13.39
C THR A 26 -5.22 9.76 14.69
N PRO A 27 -5.52 8.46 14.83
CA PRO A 27 -5.92 7.91 16.11
C PRO A 27 -4.80 8.06 17.17
N PRO A 28 -5.13 8.12 18.46
CA PRO A 28 -4.14 8.23 19.54
C PRO A 28 -3.08 7.12 19.52
N TRP A 29 -3.49 5.90 19.15
CA TRP A 29 -2.63 4.71 19.12
C TRP A 29 -1.43 4.85 18.16
N ILE A 30 -1.44 5.81 17.23
CA ILE A 30 -0.29 6.08 16.35
C ILE A 30 0.90 6.61 17.14
N ALA A 31 0.68 7.62 17.98
CA ALA A 31 1.75 8.23 18.77
C ALA A 31 2.22 7.27 19.86
N GLU A 32 1.28 6.61 20.54
CA GLU A 32 1.59 5.63 21.59
C GLU A 32 2.39 4.45 21.05
N ALA A 33 2.08 3.98 19.83
CA ALA A 33 2.84 2.93 19.20
C ALA A 33 4.28 3.34 18.89
N TYR A 34 4.47 4.56 18.38
CA TYR A 34 5.79 5.11 18.10
C TYR A 34 6.64 5.25 19.36
N ASP A 35 6.04 5.77 20.45
CA ASP A 35 6.72 5.98 21.72
C ASP A 35 7.06 4.66 22.42
N TRP A 36 6.22 3.64 22.25
CA TRP A 36 6.48 2.30 22.78
C TRP A 36 7.65 1.59 22.08
N ALA A 37 7.90 1.88 20.80
CA ALA A 37 8.87 1.15 19.99
C ALA A 37 10.32 1.62 20.21
N ASP A 38 11.25 0.69 20.31
CA ASP A 38 12.69 0.96 20.25
C ASP A 38 13.17 1.00 18.80
N ALA A 39 12.60 0.15 17.93
CA ALA A 39 12.87 0.11 16.48
C ALA A 39 11.59 0.02 15.65
N LEU A 40 11.66 0.51 14.41
CA LEU A 40 10.56 0.49 13.46
C LEU A 40 10.84 -0.44 12.28
N VAL A 41 9.78 -1.01 11.71
CA VAL A 41 9.84 -1.73 10.45
C VAL A 41 8.72 -1.22 9.56
N PHE A 42 9.05 -0.74 8.37
CA PHE A 42 8.07 -0.31 7.36
C PHE A 42 7.99 -1.34 6.22
N GLU A 43 7.01 -1.22 5.33
CA GLU A 43 6.89 -2.13 4.18
C GLU A 43 8.13 -2.08 3.28
N SER A 44 8.36 -0.94 2.63
CA SER A 44 9.43 -0.75 1.65
C SER A 44 9.97 0.69 1.69
N ASP A 45 11.13 0.92 1.08
CA ASP A 45 11.72 2.24 0.96
C ASP A 45 11.14 3.02 -0.24
N PRO A 46 10.32 4.07 -0.02
CA PRO A 46 9.71 4.83 -1.11
C PRO A 46 10.75 5.55 -1.98
N ALA A 47 11.96 5.85 -1.48
CA ALA A 47 12.99 6.50 -2.27
C ALA A 47 13.59 5.56 -3.33
N THR A 48 13.47 4.25 -3.15
CA THR A 48 14.12 3.24 -4.00
C THR A 48 13.22 2.70 -5.11
N ILE A 49 11.92 3.01 -5.10
CA ILE A 49 10.97 2.48 -6.10
C ILE A 49 11.05 3.21 -7.45
N LEU A 50 11.52 4.45 -7.47
CA LEU A 50 11.49 5.32 -8.65
C LEU A 50 12.16 4.69 -9.90
N PRO A 51 13.35 4.05 -9.80
CA PRO A 51 13.98 3.38 -10.94
C PRO A 51 13.16 2.20 -11.50
N TYR A 52 12.31 1.57 -10.68
CA TYR A 52 11.48 0.42 -11.08
C TYR A 52 10.18 0.85 -11.77
N LEU A 53 9.81 2.14 -11.71
CA LEU A 53 8.61 2.62 -12.39
C LEU A 53 8.74 2.60 -13.92
N LYS A 54 9.96 2.73 -14.45
CA LYS A 54 10.23 2.76 -15.90
C LYS A 54 10.52 1.37 -16.46
N ALA A 55 10.03 1.10 -17.66
CA ALA A 55 10.40 -0.08 -18.42
C ALA A 55 11.81 0.12 -19.04
N VAL A 56 12.71 -0.84 -18.84
CA VAL A 56 14.10 -0.78 -19.38
C VAL A 56 14.17 -1.35 -20.81
N ALA A 57 13.35 -2.35 -21.10
CA ALA A 57 13.19 -2.95 -22.43
C ALA A 57 11.72 -3.36 -22.61
N GLN A 58 11.15 -3.13 -23.79
CA GLN A 58 9.72 -3.26 -24.17
C GLN A 58 8.87 -1.97 -24.05
N PRO A 59 7.83 -1.82 -24.89
CA PRO A 59 6.82 -0.78 -24.65
C PRO A 59 6.26 -0.99 -23.24
N GLY A 60 6.35 0.02 -22.37
CA GLY A 60 5.88 -0.07 -20.99
C GLY A 60 4.36 -0.11 -20.94
N ALA A 61 3.73 0.96 -20.47
CA ALA A 61 2.27 1.05 -20.39
C ALA A 61 1.61 1.07 -21.77
N ALA A 62 2.39 1.29 -22.85
CA ALA A 62 1.89 1.14 -24.22
C ALA A 62 1.39 -0.29 -24.54
N LEU A 63 1.79 -1.32 -23.79
CA LEU A 63 1.20 -2.67 -23.87
C LEU A 63 -0.28 -2.70 -23.46
N LEU A 64 -0.74 -1.73 -22.67
CA LEU A 64 -2.13 -1.64 -22.23
C LEU A 64 -3.04 -1.05 -23.31
N ARG A 65 -2.49 -0.28 -24.26
CA ARG A 65 -3.26 0.39 -25.31
C ARG A 65 -4.23 -0.53 -26.08
N PRO A 66 -3.82 -1.71 -26.59
CA PRO A 66 -4.73 -2.60 -27.31
C PRO A 66 -5.70 -3.36 -26.41
N LEU A 67 -5.50 -3.32 -25.08
CA LEU A 67 -6.31 -4.03 -24.09
C LEU A 67 -7.35 -3.14 -23.40
N MET A 68 -7.19 -1.82 -23.51
CA MET A 68 -8.12 -0.82 -22.97
C MET A 68 -9.10 -0.32 -24.02
N ARG A 69 -10.22 0.23 -23.57
CA ARG A 69 -11.13 0.98 -24.45
C ARG A 69 -10.47 2.26 -24.96
N ASP A 70 -10.75 2.64 -26.20
CA ASP A 70 -10.14 3.81 -26.85
C ASP A 70 -10.39 5.10 -26.05
N ASP A 71 -11.61 5.31 -25.56
CA ASP A 71 -11.99 6.47 -24.77
C ASP A 71 -11.27 6.51 -23.42
N ALA A 72 -11.17 5.36 -22.74
CA ALA A 72 -10.45 5.23 -21.48
C ALA A 72 -8.95 5.50 -21.65
N TRP A 73 -8.32 4.98 -22.71
CA TRP A 73 -6.91 5.26 -22.99
C TRP A 73 -6.66 6.75 -23.25
N THR A 74 -7.51 7.41 -24.06
CA THR A 74 -7.41 8.85 -24.30
C THR A 74 -7.56 9.65 -23.01
N GLN A 75 -8.51 9.28 -22.14
CA GLN A 75 -8.68 9.93 -20.84
C GLN A 75 -7.48 9.73 -19.91
N LEU A 76 -6.91 8.52 -19.89
CA LEU A 76 -5.73 8.20 -19.08
C LEU A 76 -4.51 9.00 -19.53
N GLN A 77 -4.26 9.09 -20.84
CA GLN A 77 -3.20 9.93 -21.39
C GLN A 77 -3.41 11.42 -21.05
N ALA A 78 -4.64 11.91 -21.15
CA ALA A 78 -4.96 13.31 -20.83
C ALA A 78 -4.83 13.64 -19.33
N LEU A 79 -4.98 12.64 -18.45
CA LEU A 79 -4.76 12.77 -17.01
C LEU A 79 -3.27 12.77 -16.65
N TRP A 80 -2.41 12.15 -17.47
CA TRP A 80 -1.02 11.91 -17.13
C TRP A 80 -0.16 13.18 -17.23
N PRO A 81 0.82 13.39 -16.33
CA PRO A 81 1.79 14.46 -16.49
C PRO A 81 2.61 14.30 -17.77
N VAL A 82 2.94 15.43 -18.40
CA VAL A 82 3.74 15.48 -19.63
C VAL A 82 5.25 15.53 -19.37
N ASP A 83 5.66 15.86 -18.14
CA ASP A 83 7.04 15.97 -17.71
C ASP A 83 7.28 15.33 -16.32
N GLY A 84 8.55 15.26 -15.94
CA GLY A 84 8.97 14.68 -14.67
C GLY A 84 9.08 13.15 -14.68
N PRO A 85 9.35 12.54 -13.51
CA PRO A 85 9.74 11.12 -13.41
C PRO A 85 8.63 10.15 -13.82
N LEU A 86 7.37 10.58 -13.78
CA LEU A 86 6.22 9.77 -14.16
C LEU A 86 5.89 9.86 -15.66
N ALA A 87 6.50 10.80 -16.39
CA ALA A 87 6.23 11.03 -17.81
C ALA A 87 7.27 10.39 -18.73
N PRO A 88 6.89 9.97 -19.96
CA PRO A 88 5.53 9.79 -20.41
C PRO A 88 4.90 8.51 -19.82
N LEU A 89 3.57 8.40 -19.86
CA LEU A 89 2.82 7.20 -19.42
C LEU A 89 3.39 5.94 -20.06
N GLU A 90 3.63 5.96 -21.36
CA GLU A 90 4.04 4.83 -22.18
C GLU A 90 5.39 4.23 -21.77
N ALA A 91 6.24 5.02 -21.10
CA ALA A 91 7.54 4.58 -20.59
C ALA A 91 7.45 3.90 -19.22
N LEU A 92 6.32 4.01 -18.52
CA LEU A 92 6.12 3.36 -17.23
C LEU A 92 5.86 1.87 -17.40
N ARG A 93 6.22 1.04 -16.42
CA ARG A 93 5.73 -0.33 -16.37
C ARG A 93 4.19 -0.33 -16.23
N PRO A 94 3.47 -1.29 -16.83
CA PRO A 94 2.01 -1.37 -16.73
C PRO A 94 1.46 -1.27 -15.30
N TRP A 95 2.09 -1.94 -14.33
CA TRP A 95 1.65 -1.88 -12.94
C TRP A 95 1.87 -0.50 -12.30
N ALA A 96 2.88 0.25 -12.74
CA ALA A 96 3.15 1.59 -12.24
C ALA A 96 2.03 2.55 -12.67
N ALA A 97 1.48 2.36 -13.88
CA ALA A 97 0.29 3.09 -14.32
C ALA A 97 -0.91 2.82 -13.39
N LEU A 98 -1.16 1.56 -13.02
CA LEU A 98 -2.21 1.18 -12.08
C LEU A 98 -2.05 1.84 -10.70
N VAL A 99 -0.83 1.88 -10.16
CA VAL A 99 -0.58 2.47 -8.82
C VAL A 99 -0.70 3.99 -8.85
N VAL A 100 -0.20 4.63 -9.91
CA VAL A 100 -0.15 6.10 -10.00
C VAL A 100 -1.50 6.70 -10.39
N ALA A 101 -2.24 6.10 -11.34
CA ALA A 101 -3.46 6.70 -11.90
C ALA A 101 -4.51 7.14 -10.85
N PRO A 102 -4.83 6.33 -9.82
CA PRO A 102 -5.78 6.73 -8.79
C PRO A 102 -5.31 7.95 -8.00
N THR A 103 -4.00 8.09 -7.74
CA THR A 103 -3.45 9.19 -6.96
C THR A 103 -3.55 10.54 -7.69
N LEU A 104 -3.50 10.53 -9.03
CA LEU A 104 -3.74 11.72 -9.87
C LEU A 104 -5.20 12.22 -9.80
N LEU A 105 -6.12 11.38 -9.32
CA LEU A 105 -7.55 11.69 -9.15
C LEU A 105 -7.92 12.01 -7.70
N GLN A 106 -6.96 11.96 -6.78
CA GLN A 106 -7.19 12.19 -5.36
C GLN A 106 -6.58 13.53 -4.92
N GLN A 107 -7.20 14.12 -3.91
CA GLN A 107 -6.62 15.23 -3.15
C GLN A 107 -6.08 14.68 -1.85
N VAL A 108 -4.75 14.56 -1.76
CA VAL A 108 -4.08 13.82 -0.68
C VAL A 108 -3.10 14.67 0.12
N VAL A 109 -2.88 14.23 1.35
CA VAL A 109 -1.74 14.63 2.18
C VAL A 109 -1.09 13.37 2.73
N GLU A 110 0.16 13.48 3.19
CA GLU A 110 0.89 12.34 3.73
C GLU A 110 0.14 11.69 4.89
N GLY A 111 0.11 10.35 4.90
CA GLY A 111 -0.45 9.54 5.97
C GLY A 111 0.55 9.26 7.08
N VAL A 112 0.54 8.03 7.61
CA VAL A 112 1.30 7.65 8.82
C VAL A 112 2.78 7.51 8.54
N GLU A 113 3.17 6.73 7.55
CA GLU A 113 4.53 6.24 7.35
C GLU A 113 5.51 7.37 7.00
N PRO A 114 5.21 8.29 6.06
CA PRO A 114 6.12 9.40 5.78
C PRO A 114 6.32 10.31 7.01
N ARG A 115 5.26 10.53 7.81
CA ARG A 115 5.34 11.31 9.05
C ARG A 115 6.19 10.59 10.09
N MET A 116 5.99 9.29 10.26
CA MET A 116 6.71 8.46 11.23
C MET A 116 8.18 8.33 10.86
N LEU A 117 8.49 8.15 9.57
CA LEU A 117 9.85 8.09 9.05
C LEU A 117 10.60 9.40 9.28
N ARG A 118 9.94 10.57 9.10
CA ARG A 118 10.54 11.86 9.46
C ARG A 118 10.85 11.97 10.95
N SER A 119 9.93 11.55 11.82
CA SER A 119 10.18 11.51 13.27
C SER A 119 11.35 10.59 13.60
N ALA A 120 11.40 9.40 12.99
CA ALA A 120 12.50 8.44 13.19
C ALA A 120 13.85 9.02 12.78
N ASN A 121 13.95 9.65 11.62
CA ASN A 121 15.16 10.33 11.17
C ASN A 121 15.56 11.47 12.13
N ALA A 122 14.61 12.30 12.56
CA ALA A 122 14.88 13.43 13.45
C ALA A 122 15.36 12.99 14.84
N GLN A 123 14.89 11.84 15.32
CA GLN A 123 15.21 11.29 16.64
C GLN A 123 16.29 10.19 16.60
N ALA A 124 16.86 9.90 15.43
CA ALA A 124 17.75 8.77 15.20
C ALA A 124 17.18 7.42 15.70
N LYS A 125 15.86 7.24 15.62
CA LYS A 125 15.21 5.96 15.94
C LYS A 125 15.51 4.96 14.81
N PRO A 126 16.08 3.78 15.12
CA PRO A 126 16.43 2.81 14.08
C PRO A 126 15.18 2.31 13.36
N TYR A 127 15.31 2.12 12.04
CA TYR A 127 14.27 1.50 11.23
C TYR A 127 14.85 0.65 10.11
N ARG A 128 14.04 -0.30 9.64
CA ARG A 128 14.33 -1.15 8.48
C ARG A 128 13.06 -1.39 7.66
N TYR A 129 13.19 -2.11 6.55
CA TYR A 129 12.09 -2.41 5.64
C TYR A 129 11.79 -3.91 5.59
N LEU A 130 10.51 -4.26 5.41
CA LEU A 130 10.05 -5.62 5.22
C LEU A 130 10.44 -6.14 3.85
N GLU A 131 10.57 -5.29 2.82
CA GLU A 131 10.88 -5.70 1.46
C GLU A 131 11.66 -4.62 0.68
N THR A 132 12.29 -5.06 -0.41
CA THR A 132 13.03 -4.18 -1.32
C THR A 132 12.12 -3.60 -2.40
N ALA A 133 12.54 -2.53 -3.09
CA ALA A 133 11.81 -2.06 -4.27
C ALA A 133 11.75 -3.10 -5.41
N GLN A 134 12.73 -3.99 -5.50
CA GLN A 134 12.70 -5.12 -6.43
C GLN A 134 11.58 -6.09 -6.06
N ASP A 135 11.46 -6.46 -4.77
CA ASP A 135 10.40 -7.35 -4.28
C ASP A 135 9.01 -6.77 -4.61
N VAL A 136 8.81 -5.46 -4.39
CA VAL A 136 7.58 -4.73 -4.75
C VAL A 136 7.32 -4.82 -6.25
N ALA A 137 8.32 -4.52 -7.07
CA ALA A 137 8.19 -4.52 -8.52
C ALA A 137 7.86 -5.91 -9.06
N GLU A 138 8.55 -6.96 -8.59
CA GLU A 138 8.29 -8.35 -8.99
C GLU A 138 6.89 -8.82 -8.58
N ALA A 139 6.43 -8.45 -7.38
CA ALA A 139 5.07 -8.74 -6.94
C ALA A 139 4.03 -8.08 -7.87
N LEU A 140 4.21 -6.82 -8.21
CA LEU A 140 3.30 -6.05 -9.06
C LEU A 140 3.39 -6.45 -10.54
N GLU A 141 4.55 -6.91 -11.02
CA GLU A 141 4.71 -7.49 -12.36
C GLU A 141 3.97 -8.82 -12.54
N SER A 142 3.62 -9.51 -11.46
CA SER A 142 2.83 -10.75 -11.53
C SER A 142 1.36 -10.51 -11.89
N ILE A 143 0.89 -9.26 -11.93
CA ILE A 143 -0.48 -8.92 -12.30
C ILE A 143 -0.65 -9.08 -13.83
N PRO A 144 -1.65 -9.85 -14.30
CA PRO A 144 -1.95 -9.99 -15.73
C PRO A 144 -2.22 -8.63 -16.41
N LEU A 145 -1.73 -8.45 -17.63
CA LEU A 145 -1.92 -7.20 -18.40
C LEU A 145 -3.40 -6.90 -18.62
N GLU A 146 -4.22 -7.91 -18.85
CA GLU A 146 -5.67 -7.78 -19.02
C GLU A 146 -6.34 -7.28 -17.73
N ALA A 147 -5.86 -7.70 -16.57
CA ALA A 147 -6.36 -7.21 -15.28
C ALA A 147 -5.92 -5.75 -15.04
N LEU A 148 -4.69 -5.38 -15.41
CA LEU A 148 -4.22 -3.99 -15.34
C LEU A 148 -5.05 -3.07 -16.27
N ALA A 149 -5.28 -3.50 -17.51
CA ALA A 149 -6.09 -2.76 -18.48
C ALA A 149 -7.54 -2.60 -18.00
N ALA A 150 -8.17 -3.69 -17.53
CA ALA A 150 -9.53 -3.64 -17.01
C ALA A 150 -9.65 -2.75 -15.75
N ALA A 151 -8.66 -2.76 -14.86
CA ALA A 151 -8.62 -1.90 -13.69
C ALA A 151 -8.57 -0.41 -14.08
N LEU A 152 -7.76 -0.06 -15.08
CA LEU A 152 -7.66 1.31 -15.59
C LEU A 152 -8.91 1.72 -16.37
N ASP A 153 -9.56 0.81 -17.10
CA ASP A 153 -10.85 1.06 -17.75
C ASP A 153 -11.96 1.37 -16.74
N LEU A 154 -12.00 0.64 -15.62
CA LEU A 154 -12.92 0.89 -14.51
C LEU A 154 -12.64 2.24 -13.84
N LEU A 155 -11.36 2.55 -13.62
CA LEU A 155 -10.92 3.82 -13.04
C LEU A 155 -11.35 5.02 -13.91
N MET A 156 -11.20 4.91 -15.24
CA MET A 156 -11.62 5.97 -16.16
C MET A 156 -13.14 6.08 -16.29
N ALA A 157 -13.88 4.99 -16.09
CA ALA A 157 -15.33 5.01 -16.07
C ALA A 157 -15.91 5.80 -14.88
N ASP A 158 -15.23 5.80 -13.72
CA ASP A 158 -15.62 6.57 -12.54
C ASP A 158 -14.41 7.23 -11.88
N ARG A 159 -14.00 8.37 -12.44
CA ARG A 159 -12.84 9.13 -11.98
C ARG A 159 -12.98 9.72 -10.56
N GLY A 160 -14.19 9.72 -10.00
CA GLY A 160 -14.44 10.19 -8.63
C GLY A 160 -14.33 9.07 -7.59
N GLU A 161 -14.34 7.80 -8.00
CA GLU A 161 -14.27 6.65 -7.11
C GLU A 161 -13.02 6.66 -6.21
N PRO A 162 -11.80 6.98 -6.71
CA PRO A 162 -10.60 6.97 -5.88
C PRO A 162 -10.68 7.90 -4.67
N GLN A 163 -11.22 9.11 -4.85
CA GLN A 163 -11.36 10.08 -3.76
C GLN A 163 -12.40 9.61 -2.73
N ARG A 164 -13.55 9.12 -3.20
CA ARG A 164 -14.61 8.61 -2.31
C ARG A 164 -14.12 7.40 -1.51
N THR A 165 -13.40 6.48 -2.14
CA THR A 165 -12.84 5.30 -1.48
C THR A 165 -11.78 5.68 -0.46
N LEU A 166 -10.88 6.63 -0.78
CA LEU A 166 -9.92 7.17 0.19
C LEU A 166 -10.60 7.77 1.43
N GLU A 167 -11.63 8.58 1.25
CA GLU A 167 -12.38 9.22 2.35
C GLU A 167 -13.09 8.18 3.23
N ARG A 168 -13.75 7.19 2.60
CA ARG A 168 -14.42 6.08 3.32
C ARG A 168 -13.42 5.23 4.09
N MET A 169 -12.29 4.87 3.48
CA MET A 169 -11.23 4.12 4.15
C MET A 169 -10.63 4.92 5.31
N HIS A 170 -10.39 6.22 5.13
CA HIS A 170 -9.89 7.07 6.20
C HIS A 170 -10.85 7.18 7.39
N ALA A 171 -12.16 7.29 7.14
CA ALA A 171 -13.16 7.29 8.20
C ALA A 171 -13.16 5.96 8.99
N ALA A 172 -13.24 4.82 8.30
CA ALA A 172 -13.15 3.49 8.93
C ALA A 172 -11.83 3.30 9.68
N TRP A 173 -10.73 3.86 9.14
CA TRP A 173 -9.41 3.75 9.75
C TRP A 173 -9.29 4.55 11.05
N LEU A 174 -9.87 5.75 11.10
CA LEU A 174 -9.95 6.55 12.33
C LEU A 174 -10.69 5.83 13.45
N ASP A 175 -11.73 5.08 13.10
CA ASP A 175 -12.57 4.31 14.04
C ASP A 175 -11.95 2.95 14.41
N GLY A 176 -10.84 2.55 13.78
CA GLY A 176 -10.20 1.28 14.03
C GLY A 176 -10.92 0.06 13.43
N ASP A 177 -11.89 0.26 12.52
CA ASP A 177 -12.76 -0.78 11.98
C ASP A 177 -12.12 -1.50 10.77
N LEU A 178 -11.38 -2.58 11.06
CA LEU A 178 -10.78 -3.45 10.03
C LEU A 178 -11.83 -4.14 9.15
N GLN A 179 -13.02 -4.43 9.68
CA GLN A 179 -14.06 -5.09 8.90
C GLN A 179 -14.65 -4.13 7.88
N ALA A 180 -14.84 -2.86 8.24
CA ALA A 180 -15.24 -1.82 7.29
C ALA A 180 -14.17 -1.60 6.22
N LEU A 181 -12.89 -1.54 6.58
CA LEU A 181 -11.80 -1.44 5.60
C LEU A 181 -11.81 -2.59 4.61
N GLN A 182 -11.98 -3.83 5.09
CA GLN A 182 -12.11 -4.99 4.23
C GLN A 182 -13.31 -4.87 3.30
N ARG A 183 -14.50 -4.50 3.83
CA ARG A 183 -15.72 -4.32 3.02
C ARG A 183 -15.51 -3.29 1.91
N ILE A 184 -14.93 -2.13 2.24
CA ILE A 184 -14.67 -1.07 1.26
C ILE A 184 -13.69 -1.55 0.18
N ALA A 185 -12.64 -2.30 0.55
CA ALA A 185 -11.71 -2.85 -0.43
C ALA A 185 -12.37 -3.85 -1.38
N VAL A 186 -13.17 -4.79 -0.87
CA VAL A 186 -13.83 -5.80 -1.71
C VAL A 186 -15.02 -5.27 -2.51
N GLU A 187 -15.57 -4.10 -2.16
CA GLU A 187 -16.55 -3.41 -3.00
C GLU A 187 -15.96 -2.87 -4.30
N SER A 188 -14.64 -2.59 -4.34
CA SER A 188 -13.96 -2.11 -5.54
C SER A 188 -13.87 -3.21 -6.59
N PRO A 189 -14.48 -3.05 -7.79
CA PRO A 189 -14.39 -4.07 -8.84
C PRO A 189 -12.94 -4.31 -9.29
N ALA A 190 -12.10 -3.26 -9.29
CA ALA A 190 -10.70 -3.36 -9.66
C ALA A 190 -9.90 -4.24 -8.69
N PHE A 191 -10.19 -4.17 -7.39
CA PHE A 191 -9.51 -4.98 -6.37
C PHE A 191 -9.79 -6.49 -6.53
N ASN A 192 -10.94 -6.84 -7.11
CA ASN A 192 -11.37 -8.21 -7.35
C ASN A 192 -10.87 -8.81 -8.69
N LEU A 193 -10.16 -8.02 -9.51
CA LEU A 193 -9.62 -8.53 -10.76
C LEU A 193 -8.50 -9.55 -10.52
N PRO A 194 -8.31 -10.52 -11.44
CA PRO A 194 -7.32 -11.58 -11.27
C PRO A 194 -5.92 -11.03 -10.99
N GLY A 195 -5.28 -11.56 -9.95
CA GLY A 195 -3.89 -11.22 -9.59
C GLY A 195 -3.71 -9.94 -8.77
N ILE A 196 -4.66 -8.98 -8.76
CA ILE A 196 -4.52 -7.69 -8.07
C ILE A 196 -4.32 -7.87 -6.57
N ARG A 197 -5.31 -8.46 -5.89
CA ARG A 197 -5.22 -8.76 -4.45
C ARG A 197 -4.01 -9.63 -4.11
N ARG A 198 -3.72 -10.61 -4.96
CA ARG A 198 -2.59 -11.54 -4.76
C ARG A 198 -1.25 -10.80 -4.75
N ALA A 199 -1.04 -9.90 -5.71
CA ALA A 199 0.19 -9.13 -5.85
C ALA A 199 0.33 -8.08 -4.74
N ILE A 200 -0.75 -7.33 -4.46
CA ILE A 200 -0.73 -6.21 -3.50
C ILE A 200 -0.70 -6.70 -2.05
N LEU A 201 -1.36 -7.83 -1.74
CA LEU A 201 -1.50 -8.33 -0.37
C LEU A 201 -0.93 -9.74 -0.19
N ASP A 202 -1.51 -10.75 -0.84
CA ASP A 202 -1.32 -12.15 -0.41
C ASP A 202 0.12 -12.64 -0.52
N LEU A 203 0.84 -12.27 -1.59
CA LEU A 203 2.25 -12.64 -1.78
C LEU A 203 3.13 -11.99 -0.73
N ARG A 204 2.91 -10.69 -0.50
CA ARG A 204 3.68 -9.87 0.44
C ARG A 204 3.44 -10.32 1.88
N ASN A 205 2.19 -10.58 2.27
CA ASN A 205 1.84 -11.09 3.61
C ASN A 205 2.60 -12.35 3.99
N ARG A 206 2.74 -13.32 3.07
CA ARG A 206 3.47 -14.56 3.33
C ARG A 206 4.96 -14.31 3.55
N VAL A 207 5.59 -13.54 2.68
CA VAL A 207 7.02 -13.20 2.79
C VAL A 207 7.30 -12.40 4.06
N TRP A 208 6.45 -11.42 4.37
CA TRP A 208 6.60 -10.60 5.56
C TRP A 208 6.39 -11.39 6.85
N ALA A 209 5.45 -12.34 6.88
CA ALA A 209 5.26 -13.18 8.05
C ALA A 209 6.50 -13.99 8.40
N GLU A 210 7.21 -14.52 7.40
CA GLU A 210 8.50 -15.20 7.59
C GLU A 210 9.54 -14.24 8.18
N ARG A 211 9.73 -13.07 7.55
CA ARG A 211 10.69 -12.03 7.99
C ARG A 211 10.40 -11.52 9.41
N VAL A 212 9.13 -11.31 9.76
CA VAL A 212 8.73 -10.90 11.12
C VAL A 212 8.94 -12.04 12.12
N GLY A 213 8.73 -13.29 11.70
CA GLY A 213 8.98 -14.48 12.51
C GLY A 213 10.44 -14.60 12.96
N GLU A 214 11.39 -14.20 12.12
CA GLU A 214 12.84 -14.20 12.43
C GLU A 214 13.19 -13.28 13.62
N TRP A 215 12.33 -12.30 13.93
CA TRP A 215 12.56 -11.35 15.03
C TRP A 215 11.79 -11.70 16.30
N SER A 216 11.08 -12.83 16.31
CA SER A 216 10.15 -13.17 17.41
C SER A 216 10.82 -13.36 18.77
N ASP A 217 12.09 -13.74 18.79
CA ASP A 217 12.89 -13.92 20.02
C ASP A 217 13.71 -12.67 20.40
N ALA A 218 13.63 -11.59 19.63
CA ALA A 218 14.31 -10.34 19.94
C ALA A 218 13.69 -9.66 21.17
N SER A 219 14.53 -9.13 22.05
CA SER A 219 14.11 -8.34 23.21
C SER A 219 13.79 -6.87 22.89
N GLU A 220 14.21 -6.40 21.71
CA GLU A 220 13.95 -5.04 21.22
C GLU A 220 12.47 -4.83 20.88
N ARG A 221 11.84 -3.78 21.42
CA ARG A 221 10.45 -3.47 21.09
C ARG A 221 10.36 -2.98 19.66
N THR A 222 9.82 -3.83 18.79
CA THR A 222 9.75 -3.58 17.35
C THR A 222 8.32 -3.26 16.95
N LEU A 223 8.11 -2.11 16.31
CA LEU A 223 6.84 -1.74 15.69
C LEU A 223 6.89 -2.00 14.19
N VAL A 224 6.10 -2.96 13.73
CA VAL A 224 5.90 -3.27 12.32
C VAL A 224 4.70 -2.47 11.80
N VAL A 225 4.96 -1.57 10.86
CA VAL A 225 3.98 -0.64 10.28
C VAL A 225 3.68 -1.08 8.86
N VAL A 226 2.44 -1.53 8.64
CA VAL A 226 1.94 -2.01 7.35
C VAL A 226 0.58 -1.39 7.06
N GLY A 227 0.25 -1.16 5.80
CA GLY A 227 -1.03 -0.68 5.35
C GLY A 227 -2.16 -1.52 5.95
N ALA A 228 -3.19 -0.87 6.45
CA ALA A 228 -4.24 -1.53 7.24
C ALA A 228 -4.94 -2.68 6.51
N LEU A 229 -4.97 -2.66 5.17
CA LEU A 229 -5.50 -3.76 4.36
C LEU A 229 -4.71 -5.07 4.50
N HIS A 230 -3.43 -5.01 4.85
CA HIS A 230 -2.63 -6.19 5.17
C HIS A 230 -3.06 -6.89 6.46
N LEU A 231 -3.87 -6.25 7.31
CA LEU A 231 -4.34 -6.78 8.59
C LEU A 231 -5.81 -7.25 8.57
N CYS A 232 -6.45 -7.30 7.40
CA CYS A 232 -7.87 -7.65 7.28
C CYS A 232 -8.16 -8.66 6.17
N GLY A 233 -9.27 -9.39 6.33
CA GLY A 233 -9.71 -10.44 5.42
C GLY A 233 -8.90 -11.73 5.49
N PRO A 234 -9.29 -12.77 4.73
CA PRO A 234 -8.66 -14.10 4.82
C PRO A 234 -7.22 -14.12 4.30
N GLY A 235 -6.29 -14.71 5.04
CA GLY A 235 -4.88 -14.76 4.63
C GLY A 235 -4.19 -13.39 4.77
N ASN A 236 -4.69 -12.57 5.69
CA ASN A 236 -4.02 -11.35 6.12
C ASN A 236 -2.69 -11.70 6.83
N LEU A 237 -1.86 -10.69 7.09
CA LEU A 237 -0.56 -10.86 7.73
C LEU A 237 -0.66 -11.48 9.13
N LEU A 238 -1.71 -11.16 9.92
CA LEU A 238 -1.93 -11.74 11.25
C LEU A 238 -2.19 -13.26 11.14
N ASP A 239 -2.96 -13.68 10.14
CA ASP A 239 -3.18 -15.11 9.85
C ASP A 239 -1.86 -15.78 9.44
N CYS A 240 -1.08 -15.14 8.56
CA CYS A 240 0.19 -15.68 8.05
C CYS A 240 1.27 -15.80 9.14
N LEU A 241 1.25 -14.95 10.16
CA LEU A 241 2.17 -15.04 11.30
C LEU A 241 1.96 -16.32 12.13
N GLY A 242 0.79 -16.97 12.02
CA GLY A 242 0.53 -18.25 12.68
C GLY A 242 0.61 -18.20 14.21
N ARG A 243 0.46 -17.01 14.81
CA ARG A 243 0.56 -16.77 16.25
C ARG A 243 -0.63 -15.96 16.76
N PRO A 244 -1.07 -16.17 18.01
CA PRO A 244 -2.13 -15.35 18.59
C PRO A 244 -1.71 -13.88 18.66
N VAL A 245 -2.66 -12.98 18.38
CA VAL A 245 -2.47 -11.54 18.54
C VAL A 245 -3.52 -10.97 19.49
N THR A 246 -3.13 -9.97 20.27
CA THR A 246 -4.04 -9.24 21.16
C THR A 246 -4.11 -7.78 20.75
N ALA A 247 -5.31 -7.22 20.72
CA ALA A 247 -5.48 -5.78 20.52
C ALA A 247 -4.86 -5.02 21.70
N VAL A 248 -4.09 -3.98 21.41
CA VAL A 248 -3.48 -3.12 22.43
C VAL A 248 -4.47 -2.04 22.91
N PHE A 249 -5.45 -1.70 22.05
CA PHE A 249 -6.58 -0.80 22.31
C PHE A 249 -7.87 -1.40 21.78
#